data_AF-A0A1V4MXG0-F1
#
_entry.id   AF-A0A1V4MXG0-F1
#
_cell.length_a   1.000
_cell.length_b   1.000
_cell.length_c   1.000
_cell.angle_alpha   90.00
_cell.angle_beta   90.00
_cell.angle_gamma   90.00
#
_symmetry.space_group_name_H-M   'P 1'
#
loop_
_entity.id
_entity.type
_entity.pdbx_description
1 polymer ?
#
loop_
_entity_poly.entity_id
_entity_poly.type
_entity_poly.pdbx_seq_one_letter_code
_entity_poly.pdbx_strand_id
1 'polypeptide(L)'
;MRFAALLAALITAMAAGDFFDDFESYSTGDDPGDSPDWSREPTGGYVLVADDGGDQVIESYFPDSAFTGYLCDGAGFWDDGNVSMEFSVTGSGVMVNVFSRMQLMTGEAYVGGLIFWMQPLTFVYIAHVSVTGDYEILLQTAGPSMPAGTWADVRLEAAGTDPVTLTLYCKDQLAGQVEDSVYVLGPGLSGFAFIYDDQVPTILADDFQVTETPQALLQGTFGAVKASFSP
;
A
#
# COMPACT_ATOMS: atom_id res chain seq x y z
N MET A 1 6.71 -9.80 33.74
CA MET A 1 5.24 -9.92 33.69
C MET A 1 4.54 -8.60 33.36
N ARG A 2 4.90 -7.44 33.94
CA ARG A 2 4.22 -6.15 33.64
C ARG A 2 4.48 -5.57 32.23
N PHE A 3 5.62 -5.87 31.61
CA PHE A 3 5.94 -5.42 30.24
C PHE A 3 5.27 -6.25 29.14
N ALA A 4 5.06 -7.55 29.35
CA ALA A 4 4.41 -8.42 28.36
C ALA A 4 2.91 -8.09 28.20
N ALA A 5 2.24 -7.70 29.30
CA ALA A 5 0.86 -7.25 29.26
C ALA A 5 0.69 -5.90 28.54
N LEU A 6 1.69 -5.01 28.61
CA LEU A 6 1.67 -3.72 27.90
C LEU A 6 1.90 -3.92 26.39
N LEU A 7 2.78 -4.85 26.01
CA LEU A 7 3.02 -5.21 24.61
C LEU A 7 1.81 -5.91 23.97
N ALA A 8 1.19 -6.84 24.70
CA ALA A 8 -0.06 -7.48 24.26
C ALA A 8 -1.22 -6.47 24.17
N ALA A 9 -1.30 -5.49 25.09
CA ALA A 9 -2.30 -4.43 25.03
C ALA A 9 -2.08 -3.47 23.84
N LEU A 10 -0.83 -3.17 23.48
CA LEU A 10 -0.50 -2.38 22.28
C LEU A 10 -0.89 -3.13 21.00
N ILE A 11 -0.62 -4.44 20.94
CA ILE A 11 -0.98 -5.30 19.79
C ILE A 11 -2.50 -5.44 19.67
N THR A 12 -3.25 -5.52 20.77
CA THR A 12 -4.72 -5.53 20.73
C THR A 12 -5.36 -4.17 20.43
N ALA A 13 -4.63 -3.07 20.58
CA ALA A 13 -5.12 -1.73 20.28
C ALA A 13 -4.96 -1.35 18.79
N MET A 14 -4.23 -2.15 18.02
CA MET A 14 -4.07 -2.00 16.56
C MET A 14 -4.55 -3.25 15.81
N ALA A 15 -5.62 -3.88 16.30
CA ALA A 15 -6.33 -4.89 15.52
C ALA A 15 -7.01 -4.18 14.34
N ALA A 16 -6.56 -4.51 13.13
CA ALA A 16 -7.06 -3.96 11.88
C ALA A 16 -8.57 -4.13 11.74
N GLY A 17 -9.17 -3.13 11.11
CA GLY A 17 -10.49 -3.21 10.51
C GLY A 17 -10.38 -2.71 9.08
N ASP A 18 -11.43 -2.92 8.30
CA ASP A 18 -11.53 -2.32 6.98
C ASP A 18 -11.33 -0.79 7.10
N PHE A 19 -10.46 -0.24 6.25
CA PHE A 19 -10.15 1.18 6.19
C PHE A 19 -10.43 1.72 4.79
N PHE A 20 -10.91 2.95 4.73
CA PHE A 20 -11.20 3.64 3.49
C PHE A 20 -10.96 5.14 3.68
N ASP A 21 -10.25 5.74 2.74
CA ASP A 21 -10.05 7.19 2.63
C ASP A 21 -10.21 7.59 1.16
N ASP A 22 -11.31 8.28 0.86
CA ASP A 22 -11.63 8.94 -0.42
C ASP A 22 -11.14 10.40 -0.44
N PHE A 23 -10.40 10.83 0.58
CA PHE A 23 -9.87 12.18 0.74
C PHE A 23 -10.90 13.33 0.75
N GLU A 24 -12.20 13.02 0.71
CA GLU A 24 -13.30 13.99 0.76
C GLU A 24 -13.42 14.73 2.10
N SER A 25 -12.77 14.21 3.15
CA SER A 25 -12.74 14.84 4.47
C SER A 25 -11.74 16.00 4.57
N TYR A 26 -10.84 16.14 3.60
CA TYR A 26 -9.79 17.15 3.58
C TYR A 26 -10.19 18.38 2.74
N SER A 27 -9.42 19.46 2.85
CA SER A 27 -9.52 20.62 1.97
C SER A 27 -8.36 20.66 0.98
N THR A 28 -8.59 21.22 -0.19
CA THR A 28 -7.53 21.46 -1.19
C THR A 28 -6.32 22.19 -0.56
N GLY A 29 -5.14 21.60 -0.73
CA GLY A 29 -3.87 22.07 -0.19
C GLY A 29 -3.48 21.45 1.16
N ASP A 30 -4.35 20.65 1.78
CA ASP A 30 -4.01 19.89 2.98
C ASP A 30 -3.01 18.77 2.64
N ASP A 31 -2.09 18.46 3.56
CA ASP A 31 -1.25 17.27 3.50
C ASP A 31 -1.95 16.15 4.30
N PRO A 32 -2.31 15.01 3.68
CA PRO A 32 -2.87 13.88 4.41
C PRO A 32 -2.00 13.43 5.59
N GLY A 33 -0.68 13.64 5.53
CA GLY A 33 0.25 13.32 6.62
C GLY A 33 0.12 14.18 7.88
N ASP A 34 -0.73 15.22 7.86
CA ASP A 34 -1.13 15.96 9.06
C ASP A 34 -2.30 15.27 9.80
N SER A 35 -2.92 14.25 9.19
CA SER A 35 -3.95 13.41 9.80
C SER A 35 -3.32 12.30 10.66
N PRO A 36 -4.06 11.75 11.65
CA PRO A 36 -3.59 10.63 12.45
C PRO A 36 -3.58 9.30 11.69
N ASP A 37 -4.19 9.24 10.50
CA ASP A 37 -4.35 8.01 9.73
C ASP A 37 -3.18 7.76 8.77
N TRP A 38 -2.34 8.77 8.54
CA TRP A 38 -1.27 8.73 7.56
C TRP A 38 0.06 9.18 8.14
N SER A 39 1.09 8.34 7.99
CA SER A 39 2.48 8.69 8.27
C SER A 39 3.24 8.86 6.96
N ARG A 40 3.75 10.07 6.72
CA ARG A 40 4.59 10.37 5.55
C ARG A 40 6.03 9.91 5.79
N GLU A 41 6.60 9.22 4.81
CA GLU A 41 8.04 8.94 4.80
C GLU A 41 8.84 10.25 4.73
N PRO A 42 9.93 10.42 5.52
CA PRO A 42 10.67 11.67 5.64
C PRO A 42 11.60 11.91 4.42
N THR A 43 11.02 11.88 3.23
CA THR A 43 11.67 12.16 1.96
C THR A 43 11.30 13.58 1.49
N GLY A 44 11.91 13.98 0.38
CA GLY A 44 11.62 15.27 -0.24
C GLY A 44 10.28 15.35 -0.97
N GLY A 45 9.74 14.20 -1.38
CA GLY A 45 8.47 14.11 -2.09
C GLY A 45 7.32 13.95 -1.11
N TYR A 46 6.18 14.54 -1.45
CA TYR A 46 4.96 14.52 -0.64
C TYR A 46 3.72 14.58 -1.53
N VAL A 47 2.53 14.48 -0.94
CA VAL A 47 1.26 14.72 -1.64
C VAL A 47 0.52 15.87 -1.00
N LEU A 48 -0.34 16.54 -1.77
CA LEU A 48 -1.33 17.48 -1.25
C LEU A 48 -2.69 17.14 -1.85
N VAL A 49 -3.75 17.43 -1.11
CA VAL A 49 -5.11 17.31 -1.60
C VAL A 49 -5.37 18.34 -2.71
N ALA A 50 -5.97 17.92 -3.80
CA ALA A 50 -6.28 18.70 -4.99
C ALA A 50 -7.75 18.50 -5.39
N ASP A 51 -8.35 19.51 -6.03
CA ASP A 51 -9.71 19.42 -6.59
C ASP A 51 -9.62 18.96 -8.06
N ASP A 52 -10.08 17.74 -8.36
CA ASP A 52 -10.21 17.21 -9.72
C ASP A 52 -11.68 17.15 -10.15
N GLY A 53 -12.24 18.30 -10.49
CA GLY A 53 -13.60 18.38 -11.03
C GLY A 53 -14.72 18.21 -10.00
N GLY A 54 -14.43 18.51 -8.73
CA GLY A 54 -15.34 18.42 -7.60
C GLY A 54 -15.01 17.29 -6.62
N ASP A 55 -14.11 16.37 -6.99
CA ASP A 55 -13.52 15.34 -6.12
C ASP A 55 -12.25 15.88 -5.45
N GLN A 56 -12.08 15.58 -4.17
CA GLN A 56 -10.81 15.74 -3.47
C GLN A 56 -9.95 14.50 -3.73
N VAL A 57 -8.87 14.68 -4.47
CA VAL A 57 -7.87 13.62 -4.73
C VAL A 57 -6.54 14.03 -4.11
N ILE A 58 -5.55 13.13 -4.04
CA ILE A 58 -4.18 13.53 -3.69
C ILE A 58 -3.32 13.68 -4.94
N GLU A 59 -2.53 14.75 -5.01
CA GLU A 59 -1.57 15.03 -6.09
C GLU A 59 -0.14 14.96 -5.56
N SER A 60 0.76 14.32 -6.31
CA SER A 60 2.18 14.21 -5.98
C SER A 60 2.97 15.51 -6.24
N TYR A 61 3.86 15.87 -5.31
CA TYR A 61 4.81 16.96 -5.41
C TYR A 61 6.25 16.47 -5.18
N PHE A 62 7.16 16.80 -6.10
CA PHE A 62 8.54 16.29 -6.11
C PHE A 62 9.61 17.41 -6.18
N PRO A 63 9.77 18.23 -5.12
CA PRO A 63 10.70 19.37 -5.17
C PRO A 63 12.19 18.99 -5.16
N ASP A 64 12.56 17.94 -4.41
CA ASP A 64 13.96 17.56 -4.15
C ASP A 64 14.16 16.02 -4.05
N SER A 65 13.11 15.24 -4.31
CA SER A 65 13.13 13.77 -4.31
C SER A 65 12.31 13.24 -5.48
N ALA A 66 12.73 12.11 -6.04
CA ALA A 66 11.96 11.39 -7.05
C ALA A 66 10.98 10.35 -6.45
N PHE A 67 10.90 10.31 -5.13
CA PHE A 67 10.12 9.37 -4.33
C PHE A 67 9.18 10.12 -3.40
N THR A 68 7.95 9.60 -3.29
CA THR A 68 6.94 9.96 -2.28
C THR A 68 6.37 8.68 -1.69
N GLY A 69 6.18 8.61 -0.37
CA GLY A 69 5.64 7.43 0.29
C GLY A 69 4.81 7.78 1.53
N TYR A 70 3.70 7.09 1.70
CA TYR A 70 2.79 7.25 2.82
C TYR A 70 2.39 5.87 3.37
N LEU A 71 2.44 5.74 4.69
CA LEU A 71 1.97 4.58 5.45
C LEU A 71 0.58 4.87 6.00
N CYS A 72 -0.31 3.90 5.89
CA CYS A 72 -1.65 3.98 6.47
C CYS A 72 -1.61 3.43 7.89
N ASP A 73 -1.59 4.33 8.87
CA ASP A 73 -1.71 3.99 10.28
C ASP A 73 -3.16 3.65 10.65
N GLY A 74 -4.13 4.26 9.96
CA GLY A 74 -5.56 4.08 10.23
C GLY A 74 -6.06 2.65 10.02
N ALA A 75 -5.48 1.91 9.07
CA ALA A 75 -5.80 0.50 8.82
C ALA A 75 -5.19 -0.46 9.87
N GLY A 76 -4.12 -0.06 10.55
CA GLY A 76 -3.39 -0.92 11.48
C GLY A 76 -2.73 -2.14 10.82
N PHE A 77 -2.44 -3.16 11.62
CA PHE A 77 -1.75 -4.37 11.16
C PHE A 77 -2.74 -5.39 10.60
N TRP A 78 -2.56 -5.79 9.34
CA TRP A 78 -3.38 -6.79 8.66
C TRP A 78 -2.52 -7.91 8.07
N ASP A 79 -3.14 -9.06 7.81
CA ASP A 79 -2.48 -10.27 7.28
C ASP A 79 -3.06 -10.69 5.93
N ASP A 80 -4.23 -11.33 5.95
CA ASP A 80 -4.92 -11.78 4.75
C ASP A 80 -5.98 -10.76 4.32
N GLY A 81 -5.97 -10.34 3.07
CA GLY A 81 -6.86 -9.29 2.60
C GLY A 81 -6.34 -8.62 1.33
N ASN A 82 -6.85 -7.42 1.07
CA ASN A 82 -6.38 -6.61 -0.03
C ASN A 82 -6.17 -5.16 0.38
N VAL A 83 -5.24 -4.52 -0.34
CA VAL A 83 -5.04 -3.07 -0.37
C VAL A 83 -5.26 -2.60 -1.80
N SER A 84 -5.98 -1.50 -1.98
CA SER A 84 -6.21 -0.89 -3.29
C SER A 84 -6.12 0.62 -3.23
N MET A 85 -5.85 1.21 -4.39
CA MET A 85 -5.88 2.64 -4.62
C MET A 85 -6.04 2.91 -6.12
N GLU A 86 -6.75 3.98 -6.45
CA GLU A 86 -6.83 4.45 -7.83
C GLU A 86 -5.69 5.41 -8.14
N PHE A 87 -5.15 5.32 -9.36
CA PHE A 87 -4.07 6.18 -9.84
C PHE A 87 -4.39 6.76 -11.22
N SER A 88 -4.08 8.04 -11.41
CA SER A 88 -4.07 8.70 -12.70
C SER A 88 -2.72 9.38 -12.93
N VAL A 89 -2.02 8.96 -13.97
CA VAL A 89 -0.64 9.39 -14.24
C VAL A 89 -0.55 10.15 -15.55
N THR A 90 0.10 11.31 -15.52
CA THR A 90 0.55 12.05 -16.71
C THR A 90 2.07 12.13 -16.66
N GLY A 91 2.74 11.38 -17.52
CA GLY A 91 4.20 11.24 -17.50
C GLY A 91 4.66 9.88 -17.98
N SER A 92 5.97 9.65 -17.99
CA SER A 92 6.59 8.36 -18.32
C SER A 92 7.74 8.11 -17.37
N GLY A 93 8.21 6.86 -17.27
CA GLY A 93 9.18 6.47 -16.24
C GLY A 93 8.59 6.46 -14.83
N VAL A 94 7.28 6.32 -14.66
CA VAL A 94 6.61 6.40 -13.34
C VAL A 94 6.27 5.02 -12.82
N MET A 95 6.48 4.80 -11.53
CA MET A 95 5.96 3.66 -10.77
C MET A 95 4.98 4.17 -9.72
N VAL A 96 3.78 3.58 -9.70
CA VAL A 96 2.80 3.74 -8.62
C VAL A 96 2.56 2.38 -7.99
N ASN A 97 2.43 2.31 -6.68
CA ASN A 97 2.16 1.06 -5.98
C ASN A 97 1.42 1.26 -4.67
N VAL A 98 0.84 0.16 -4.23
CA VAL A 98 0.37 -0.06 -2.86
C VAL A 98 1.29 -1.05 -2.14
N PHE A 99 1.47 -0.84 -0.84
CA PHE A 99 2.22 -1.71 0.05
C PHE A 99 1.28 -2.66 0.79
N SER A 100 1.69 -3.92 0.89
CA SER A 100 1.06 -4.93 1.74
C SER A 100 2.09 -5.50 2.71
N ARG A 101 1.64 -5.79 3.93
CA ARG A 101 2.43 -6.43 4.99
C ARG A 101 3.76 -5.73 5.29
N MET A 102 3.77 -4.40 5.28
CA MET A 102 4.98 -3.65 5.59
C MET A 102 5.39 -3.85 7.06
N GLN A 103 6.61 -4.29 7.28
CA GLN A 103 7.17 -4.61 8.57
C GLN A 103 7.79 -3.36 9.20
N LEU A 104 7.16 -2.79 10.24
CA LEU A 104 7.65 -1.57 10.92
C LEU A 104 9.13 -1.63 11.36
N MET A 105 9.63 -2.82 11.71
CA MET A 105 10.97 -2.97 12.24
C MET A 105 12.05 -3.06 11.16
N THR A 106 11.69 -3.56 9.97
CA THR A 106 12.67 -3.87 8.92
C THR A 106 12.45 -3.05 7.65
N GLY A 107 11.28 -2.43 7.47
CA GLY A 107 10.87 -1.74 6.25
C GLY A 107 10.52 -2.68 5.10
N GLU A 108 10.57 -3.99 5.31
CA GLU A 108 10.25 -4.96 4.26
C GLU A 108 8.75 -4.97 3.97
N ALA A 109 8.38 -5.11 2.71
CA ALA A 109 6.98 -5.15 2.29
C ALA A 109 6.81 -5.95 1.00
N TYR A 110 5.58 -6.39 0.73
CA TYR A 110 5.17 -6.71 -0.62
C TYR A 110 4.62 -5.46 -1.29
N VAL A 111 4.90 -5.29 -2.57
CA VAL A 111 4.38 -4.19 -3.38
C VAL A 111 3.72 -4.71 -4.64
N GLY A 112 2.65 -4.04 -5.04
CA GLY A 112 1.91 -4.32 -6.27
C GLY A 112 1.57 -3.00 -6.95
N GLY A 113 1.76 -2.92 -8.26
CA GLY A 113 1.63 -1.63 -8.93
C GLY A 113 1.70 -1.64 -10.45
N LEU A 114 1.77 -0.42 -10.98
CA LEU A 114 1.93 -0.13 -12.40
C LEU A 114 3.23 0.62 -12.65
N ILE A 115 3.91 0.25 -13.73
CA ILE A 115 5.03 1.00 -14.31
C ILE A 115 4.55 1.63 -15.61
N PHE A 116 4.51 2.95 -15.67
CA PHE A 116 4.24 3.73 -16.87
C PHE A 116 5.55 3.96 -17.63
N TRP A 117 5.99 2.95 -18.38
CA TRP A 117 7.27 3.00 -19.10
C TRP A 117 7.33 4.13 -20.13
N MET A 118 6.36 4.13 -21.06
CA MET A 118 6.18 5.18 -22.07
C MET A 118 4.72 5.17 -22.48
N GLN A 119 3.95 6.19 -22.11
CA GLN A 119 2.50 6.15 -22.33
C GLN A 119 2.14 5.95 -23.81
N PRO A 120 1.19 5.04 -24.12
CA PRO A 120 0.30 4.35 -23.19
C PRO A 120 0.78 2.97 -22.71
N LEU A 121 2.04 2.59 -22.98
CA LEU A 121 2.59 1.29 -22.58
C LEU A 121 2.85 1.26 -21.07
N THR A 122 2.23 0.29 -20.40
CA THR A 122 2.46 0.02 -18.97
C THR A 122 2.90 -1.42 -18.73
N PHE A 123 3.48 -1.65 -17.56
CA PHE A 123 3.71 -2.98 -16.99
C PHE A 123 3.03 -3.06 -15.64
N VAL A 124 2.53 -4.25 -15.30
CA VAL A 124 2.13 -4.57 -13.93
C VAL A 124 3.28 -5.30 -13.25
N TYR A 125 3.44 -5.09 -11.95
CA TYR A 125 4.50 -5.77 -11.21
C TYR A 125 4.07 -6.13 -9.79
N ILE A 126 4.64 -7.21 -9.29
CA ILE A 126 4.65 -7.60 -7.88
C ILE A 126 6.11 -7.73 -7.48
N ALA A 127 6.50 -7.10 -6.38
CA ALA A 127 7.87 -7.17 -5.86
C ALA A 127 7.88 -7.34 -4.33
N HIS A 128 9.02 -7.79 -3.83
CA HIS A 128 9.41 -7.62 -2.44
C HIS A 128 10.29 -6.38 -2.32
N VAL A 129 10.05 -5.55 -1.30
CA VAL A 129 10.97 -4.49 -0.90
C VAL A 129 11.79 -5.02 0.26
N SER A 130 13.10 -5.01 0.10
CA SER A 130 14.05 -5.49 1.10
C SER A 130 14.37 -4.44 2.17
N VAL A 131 15.07 -4.86 3.23
CA VAL A 131 15.53 -3.99 4.32
C VAL A 131 16.44 -2.83 3.87
N THR A 132 17.04 -2.93 2.68
CA THR A 132 17.86 -1.86 2.08
C THR A 132 17.05 -0.91 1.22
N GLY A 133 15.75 -1.16 1.04
CA GLY A 133 14.88 -0.42 0.14
C GLY A 133 14.97 -0.89 -1.32
N ASP A 134 15.72 -1.96 -1.60
CA ASP A 134 15.84 -2.51 -2.95
C ASP A 134 14.61 -3.35 -3.30
N TYR A 135 14.12 -3.18 -4.54
CA TYR A 135 12.99 -3.92 -5.08
C TYR A 135 13.47 -5.22 -5.74
N GLU A 136 12.98 -6.36 -5.26
CA GLU A 136 13.18 -7.67 -5.85
C GLU A 136 11.89 -8.10 -6.57
N ILE A 137 11.89 -7.98 -7.90
CA ILE A 137 10.72 -8.28 -8.75
C ILE A 137 10.39 -9.78 -8.69
N LEU A 138 9.19 -10.09 -8.22
CA LEU A 138 8.64 -11.45 -8.17
C LEU A 138 7.85 -11.76 -9.45
N LEU A 139 7.16 -10.76 -9.99
CA LEU A 139 6.39 -10.82 -11.22
C LEU A 139 6.48 -9.47 -11.93
N GLN A 140 6.71 -9.49 -13.25
CA GLN A 140 6.47 -8.33 -14.11
C GLN A 140 5.95 -8.78 -15.47
N THR A 141 4.82 -8.23 -15.89
CA THR A 141 4.17 -8.56 -17.16
C THR A 141 3.63 -7.30 -17.83
N ALA A 142 3.25 -7.40 -19.10
CA ALA A 142 2.63 -6.28 -19.80
C ALA A 142 1.31 -5.89 -19.10
N GLY A 143 1.15 -4.60 -18.80
CA GLY A 143 -0.04 -4.04 -18.21
C GLY A 143 -1.05 -3.56 -19.27
N PRO A 144 -2.18 -2.99 -18.84
CA PRO A 144 -3.14 -2.40 -19.76
C PRO A 144 -2.56 -1.18 -20.48
N SER A 145 -3.06 -0.90 -21.69
CA SER A 145 -2.74 0.35 -22.37
C SER A 145 -3.41 1.52 -21.64
N MET A 146 -2.62 2.42 -21.06
CA MET A 146 -3.09 3.54 -20.24
C MET A 146 -2.66 4.87 -20.84
N PRO A 147 -3.56 5.58 -21.54
CA PRO A 147 -3.32 6.97 -21.94
C PRO A 147 -3.03 7.87 -20.73
N ALA A 148 -2.36 9.00 -20.99
CA ALA A 148 -2.11 10.02 -19.98
C ALA A 148 -3.41 10.47 -19.28
N GLY A 149 -3.36 10.58 -17.95
CA GLY A 149 -4.49 11.02 -17.13
C GLY A 149 -5.66 10.04 -17.04
N THR A 150 -5.50 8.80 -17.51
CA THR A 150 -6.54 7.78 -17.34
C THR A 150 -6.41 7.14 -15.96
N TRP A 151 -7.51 7.12 -15.21
CA TRP A 151 -7.61 6.43 -13.93
C TRP A 151 -7.52 4.90 -14.07
N ALA A 152 -6.81 4.27 -13.14
CA ALA A 152 -6.77 2.84 -12.94
C ALA A 152 -6.78 2.50 -11.45
N ASP A 153 -7.74 1.68 -11.06
CA ASP A 153 -7.67 0.90 -9.82
C ASP A 153 -6.53 -0.12 -9.88
N VAL A 154 -5.74 -0.16 -8.82
CA VAL A 154 -4.70 -1.15 -8.55
C VAL A 154 -5.00 -1.78 -7.21
N ARG A 155 -5.23 -3.10 -7.21
CA ARG A 155 -5.50 -3.87 -5.98
C ARG A 155 -4.52 -5.03 -5.83
N LEU A 156 -3.81 -5.05 -4.71
CA LEU A 156 -2.95 -6.16 -4.31
C LEU A 156 -3.64 -6.96 -3.20
N GLU A 157 -3.92 -8.23 -3.48
CA GLU A 157 -4.40 -9.20 -2.51
C GLU A 157 -3.23 -10.06 -2.00
N ALA A 158 -3.16 -10.24 -0.68
CA ALA A 158 -2.21 -11.13 -0.02
C ALA A 158 -3.00 -12.16 0.80
N ALA A 159 -2.65 -13.44 0.64
CA ALA A 159 -3.29 -14.54 1.33
C ALA A 159 -2.29 -15.62 1.74
N GLY A 160 -2.45 -16.15 2.95
CA GLY A 160 -1.62 -17.23 3.47
C GLY A 160 -0.37 -16.74 4.20
N THR A 161 0.33 -17.68 4.82
CA THR A 161 1.47 -17.40 5.71
C THR A 161 2.72 -18.23 5.40
N ASP A 162 2.65 -19.24 4.53
CA ASP A 162 3.77 -20.00 3.94
C ASP A 162 3.20 -21.14 3.04
N PRO A 163 3.11 -20.98 1.71
CA PRO A 163 3.46 -19.77 0.96
C PRO A 163 2.48 -18.62 1.19
N VAL A 164 2.91 -17.41 0.82
CA VAL A 164 2.04 -16.24 0.64
C VAL A 164 1.67 -16.15 -0.84
N THR A 165 0.38 -16.20 -1.17
CA THR A 165 -0.12 -15.96 -2.52
C THR A 165 -0.39 -14.46 -2.67
N LEU A 166 0.27 -13.83 -3.65
CA LEU A 166 0.09 -12.44 -4.01
C LEU A 166 -0.65 -12.35 -5.34
N THR A 167 -1.79 -11.68 -5.36
CA THR A 167 -2.63 -11.52 -6.56
C THR A 167 -2.84 -10.04 -6.86
N LEU A 168 -2.41 -9.61 -8.04
CA LEU A 168 -2.56 -8.23 -8.48
C LEU A 168 -3.71 -8.11 -9.47
N TYR A 169 -4.60 -7.16 -9.21
CA TYR A 169 -5.67 -6.74 -10.10
C TYR A 169 -5.42 -5.33 -10.59
N CYS A 170 -5.81 -5.06 -11.83
CA CYS A 170 -5.86 -3.71 -12.37
C CYS A 170 -7.18 -3.53 -13.13
N LYS A 171 -7.93 -2.46 -12.82
CA LYS A 171 -9.28 -2.22 -13.36
C LYS A 171 -10.20 -3.43 -13.18
N ASP A 172 -10.25 -3.97 -11.97
CA ASP A 172 -10.98 -5.19 -11.59
C ASP A 172 -10.63 -6.47 -12.37
N GLN A 173 -9.60 -6.46 -13.21
CA GLN A 173 -9.14 -7.63 -13.95
C GLN A 173 -7.89 -8.21 -13.31
N LEU A 174 -7.84 -9.54 -13.23
CA LEU A 174 -6.63 -10.25 -12.81
C LEU A 174 -5.48 -9.89 -13.75
N ALA A 175 -4.46 -9.25 -13.21
CA ALA A 175 -3.28 -8.81 -13.95
C ALA A 175 -2.10 -9.76 -13.75
N GLY A 176 -1.98 -10.37 -12.56
CA GLY A 176 -0.90 -11.29 -12.24
C GLY A 176 -1.08 -11.98 -10.90
N GLN A 177 -0.38 -13.10 -10.72
CA GLN A 177 -0.34 -13.84 -9.46
C GLN A 177 1.02 -14.51 -9.30
N VAL A 178 1.55 -14.52 -8.08
CA VAL A 178 2.78 -15.23 -7.70
C VAL A 178 2.63 -15.83 -6.30
N GLU A 179 3.30 -16.95 -6.05
CA GLU A 179 3.44 -17.53 -4.71
C GLU A 179 4.86 -17.25 -4.20
N ASP A 180 4.97 -16.67 -3.01
CA ASP A 180 6.24 -16.45 -2.33
C ASP A 180 6.40 -17.42 -1.16
N SER A 181 7.52 -18.14 -1.15
CA SER A 181 7.97 -19.00 -0.05
C SER A 181 9.36 -18.58 0.47
N VAL A 182 9.90 -17.45 -0.01
CA VAL A 182 11.25 -16.99 0.32
C VAL A 182 11.22 -15.96 1.44
N TYR A 183 10.43 -14.89 1.28
CA TYR A 183 10.40 -13.78 2.24
C TYR A 183 9.33 -13.99 3.31
N VAL A 184 8.16 -14.48 2.89
CA VAL A 184 7.08 -14.94 3.76
C VAL A 184 6.75 -13.92 4.86
N LEU A 185 6.40 -12.70 4.45
CA LEU A 185 6.12 -11.62 5.39
C LEU A 185 4.83 -11.92 6.15
N GLY A 186 4.87 -11.74 7.48
CA GLY A 186 3.71 -11.85 8.36
C GLY A 186 2.85 -10.58 8.35
N PRO A 187 1.94 -10.42 9.32
CA PRO A 187 1.07 -9.25 9.39
C PRO A 187 1.88 -7.94 9.42
N GLY A 188 1.38 -6.90 8.75
CA GLY A 188 2.08 -5.62 8.62
C GLY A 188 1.15 -4.48 8.26
N LEU A 189 1.72 -3.29 8.08
CA LEU A 189 0.97 -2.10 7.63
C LEU A 189 0.76 -2.11 6.12
N SER A 190 -0.10 -1.22 5.65
CA SER A 190 -0.28 -0.86 4.24
C SER A 190 0.14 0.59 3.98
N GLY A 191 0.10 0.97 2.70
CA GLY A 191 0.37 2.34 2.27
C GLY A 191 0.46 2.41 0.77
N PHE A 192 1.01 3.51 0.27
CA PHE A 192 1.27 3.70 -1.15
C PHE A 192 2.57 4.49 -1.37
N ALA A 193 3.16 4.33 -2.54
CA ALA A 193 4.30 5.15 -2.96
C ALA A 193 4.30 5.43 -4.45
N PHE A 194 4.95 6.56 -4.78
CA PHE A 194 5.20 7.04 -6.12
C PHE A 194 6.69 7.20 -6.34
N ILE A 195 7.15 6.75 -7.49
CA ILE A 195 8.54 6.91 -7.94
C ILE A 195 8.51 7.35 -9.39
N TYR A 196 9.39 8.25 -9.79
CA TYR A 196 9.61 8.51 -11.21
C TYR A 196 11.09 8.52 -11.55
N ASP A 197 11.37 8.28 -12.82
CA ASP A 197 12.67 8.48 -13.43
C ASP A 197 12.57 9.58 -14.51
N ASP A 198 13.66 10.33 -14.68
CA ASP A 198 13.83 11.42 -15.64
C ASP A 198 12.95 12.67 -15.47
N GLN A 199 11.66 12.58 -15.77
CA GLN A 199 10.76 13.73 -15.90
C GLN A 199 9.70 13.75 -14.81
N VAL A 200 9.62 14.87 -14.08
CA VAL A 200 8.61 15.06 -13.03
C VAL A 200 7.21 14.85 -13.61
N PRO A 201 6.49 13.79 -13.19
CA PRO A 201 5.14 13.53 -13.64
C PRO A 201 4.12 14.32 -12.82
N THR A 202 2.87 14.32 -13.28
CA THR A 202 1.71 14.56 -12.43
C THR A 202 1.09 13.21 -12.11
N ILE A 203 0.97 12.88 -10.82
CA ILE A 203 0.30 11.68 -10.33
C ILE A 203 -0.83 12.14 -9.42
N LEU A 204 -2.05 11.76 -9.78
CA LEU A 204 -3.22 11.83 -8.92
C LEU A 204 -3.50 10.44 -8.37
N ALA A 205 -3.97 10.37 -7.14
CA ALA A 205 -4.41 9.13 -6.53
C ALA A 205 -5.64 9.36 -5.65
N ASP A 206 -6.45 8.32 -5.50
CA ASP A 206 -7.73 8.40 -4.79
C ASP A 206 -8.19 7.03 -4.28
N ASP A 207 -9.27 7.01 -3.49
CA ASP A 207 -9.98 5.80 -3.03
C ASP A 207 -9.05 4.75 -2.41
N PHE A 208 -8.24 5.16 -1.44
CA PHE A 208 -7.39 4.19 -0.74
C PHE A 208 -8.23 3.28 0.15
N GLN A 209 -8.07 1.97 -0.02
CA GLN A 209 -8.83 0.98 0.72
C GLN A 209 -7.95 -0.15 1.23
N VAL A 210 -8.25 -0.61 2.44
CA VAL A 210 -7.75 -1.88 3.00
C VAL A 210 -8.97 -2.68 3.44
N THR A 211 -9.06 -3.94 3.00
CA THR A 211 -10.11 -4.86 3.42
C THR A 211 -9.48 -6.15 3.90
N GLU A 212 -9.74 -6.51 5.16
CA GLU A 212 -9.21 -7.74 5.75
C GLU A 212 -10.17 -8.91 5.49
N THR A 213 -9.62 -10.08 5.16
CA THR A 213 -10.44 -11.30 5.07
C THR A 213 -10.81 -11.74 6.50
N PRO A 214 -12.11 -11.92 6.84
CA PRO A 214 -12.58 -12.19 8.21
C PRO A 214 -12.01 -13.44 8.90
N GLN A 215 -11.23 -14.27 8.20
CA GLN A 215 -10.61 -15.47 8.75
C GLN A 215 -9.43 -15.15 9.70
N ALA A 216 -8.78 -13.99 9.57
CA ALA A 216 -7.63 -13.59 10.37
C ALA A 216 -7.98 -13.24 11.84
N LEU A 217 -9.08 -12.52 12.06
CA LEU A 217 -9.51 -12.09 13.41
C LEU A 217 -9.80 -13.25 14.37
N LEU A 218 -10.34 -14.37 13.87
CA LEU A 218 -10.70 -15.53 14.71
C LEU A 218 -9.51 -16.41 15.11
N GLN A 219 -8.43 -16.41 14.33
CA GLN A 219 -7.23 -17.19 14.65
C GLN A 219 -6.26 -16.43 15.56
N GLY A 220 -6.08 -15.12 15.34
CA GLY A 220 -5.17 -14.28 16.14
C GLY A 220 -5.68 -13.99 17.56
N THR A 221 -6.94 -13.55 17.69
CA THR A 221 -7.46 -13.10 18.99
C THR A 221 -7.73 -14.25 19.96
N PHE A 222 -8.33 -15.36 19.52
CA PHE A 222 -8.61 -16.48 20.42
C PHE A 222 -7.34 -17.25 20.82
N GLY A 223 -6.35 -17.37 19.93
CA GLY A 223 -5.08 -18.04 20.25
C GLY A 223 -4.29 -17.32 21.33
N ALA A 224 -4.09 -16.01 21.18
CA ALA A 224 -3.37 -15.16 22.13
C ALA A 224 -4.12 -15.03 23.47
N VAL A 225 -5.44 -14.86 23.44
CA VAL A 225 -6.27 -14.81 24.64
C VAL A 225 -6.25 -16.16 25.37
N LYS A 226 -6.36 -17.29 24.65
CA LYS A 226 -6.31 -18.63 25.26
C LYS A 226 -4.94 -18.97 25.86
N ALA A 227 -3.85 -18.51 25.25
CA ALA A 227 -2.50 -18.62 25.81
C ALA A 227 -2.35 -17.84 27.13
N SER A 228 -3.05 -16.71 27.30
CA SER A 228 -3.05 -15.95 28.56
C SER A 228 -3.81 -16.61 29.71
N PHE A 229 -4.63 -17.63 29.43
CA PHE A 229 -5.40 -18.41 30.40
C PHE A 229 -4.88 -19.85 30.60
N SER A 230 -3.81 -20.23 29.90
CA SER A 230 -3.23 -21.57 30.03
C SER A 230 -2.10 -21.53 31.07
N PRO A 231 -2.15 -22.36 32.13
CA PRO A 231 -1.23 -22.31 33.27
C PRO A 231 0.22 -22.68 32.93
#